data_AF-A0A846ECR0-F1
#
_entry.id   AF-A0A846ECR0-F1
#
_cell.length_a   1.000
_cell.length_b   1.000
_cell.length_c   1.000
_cell.angle_alpha   90.00
_cell.angle_beta   90.00
_cell.angle_gamma   90.00
#
_symmetry.space_group_name_H-M   'P 1'
#
loop_
_entity.id
_entity.type
_entity.pdbx_description
1 polymer ?
#
loop_
_entity_poly.entity_id
_entity_poly.type
_entity_poly.pdbx_seq_one_letter_code
_entity_poly.pdbx_strand_id
1 'polypeptide(L)'
;MNFRHWTKYLVAGLACSSFLATTGQSVLGNSSPDKRTKTAPTMQFICESKSDDTYETWVQGLKSGKKKGPLFVWKDQHYKDWPPQRRCNHVTQKLNQRYKENGYYMAGLGVKTGIIDQEEGIYRICLLNDYMTCGSKTQLFQIRPQNNKNQQGKPEEMKSTAKDITLKVEGVIKSLGGKVPAPPIQQSSESDEWIPLEVLDDVIE
;
A
#
# COMPACT_ATOMS: atom_id res chain seq x y z
N MET A 1 13.76 56.20 -32.51
CA MET A 1 13.24 55.85 -33.86
C MET A 1 12.59 54.47 -33.74
N ASN A 2 11.24 54.38 -33.72
CA ASN A 2 10.37 54.04 -34.89
C ASN A 2 10.47 52.54 -35.25
N PHE A 3 9.46 51.65 -35.35
CA PHE A 3 8.03 51.67 -35.82
C PHE A 3 7.23 50.57 -35.04
N ARG A 4 6.00 50.78 -34.53
CA ARG A 4 4.64 50.80 -35.14
C ARG A 4 4.02 49.43 -35.54
N HIS A 5 2.87 49.15 -34.89
CA HIS A 5 1.56 48.62 -35.40
C HIS A 5 1.36 47.08 -35.36
N TRP A 6 0.49 46.55 -34.48
CA TRP A 6 -0.99 46.42 -34.50
C TRP A 6 -1.53 45.44 -35.55
N THR A 7 -2.08 44.32 -35.08
CA THR A 7 -3.23 43.70 -35.77
C THR A 7 -4.18 43.02 -34.79
N LYS A 8 -5.38 43.61 -34.69
CA LYS A 8 -6.59 43.04 -34.11
C LYS A 8 -7.31 42.28 -35.23
N TYR A 9 -7.71 41.04 -35.01
CA TYR A 9 -8.71 40.38 -35.84
C TYR A 9 -9.80 39.78 -34.95
N LEU A 10 -10.94 40.48 -34.96
CA LEU A 10 -12.26 39.95 -34.62
C LEU A 10 -12.79 39.24 -35.85
N VAL A 11 -13.16 37.97 -35.73
CA VAL A 11 -14.03 37.30 -36.70
C VAL A 11 -15.25 36.82 -35.94
N ALA A 12 -16.33 37.58 -36.09
CA ALA A 12 -17.66 37.17 -35.73
C ALA A 12 -18.20 36.28 -36.86
N GLY A 13 -18.53 35.03 -36.53
CA GLY A 13 -19.23 34.11 -37.42
C GLY A 13 -20.49 33.61 -36.74
N LEU A 14 -21.60 34.32 -36.95
CA LEU A 14 -22.95 33.93 -36.60
C LEU A 14 -23.51 33.09 -37.76
N ALA A 15 -23.78 31.82 -37.53
CA ALA A 15 -24.67 31.04 -38.40
C ALA A 15 -25.49 30.09 -37.53
N CYS A 16 -26.76 30.45 -37.37
CA CYS A 16 -27.83 29.57 -36.91
C CYS A 16 -28.03 28.44 -37.92
N SER A 17 -28.12 27.21 -37.46
CA SER A 17 -28.82 26.13 -38.17
C SER A 17 -29.33 25.12 -37.14
N SER A 18 -30.61 25.28 -36.82
CA SER A 18 -31.39 24.36 -36.01
C SER A 18 -31.74 23.14 -36.85
N PHE A 19 -31.27 21.96 -36.45
CA PHE A 19 -31.88 20.70 -36.85
C PHE A 19 -32.22 19.89 -35.61
N LEU A 20 -33.53 19.80 -35.33
CA LEU A 20 -34.11 18.82 -34.44
C LEU A 20 -34.35 17.55 -35.26
N ALA A 21 -33.59 16.49 -34.94
CA ALA A 21 -33.93 15.13 -35.32
C ALA A 21 -33.80 14.26 -34.07
N THR A 22 -34.95 14.04 -33.42
CA THR A 22 -35.16 13.03 -32.38
C THR A 22 -35.19 11.66 -33.04
N THR A 23 -34.34 10.73 -32.61
CA THR A 23 -34.67 9.36 -32.16
C THR A 23 -33.40 8.49 -32.16
N GLY A 24 -33.21 7.72 -31.09
CA GLY A 24 -32.14 6.73 -30.99
C GLY A 24 -31.33 6.88 -29.71
N GLN A 25 -31.95 6.66 -28.56
CA GLN A 25 -31.24 6.40 -27.31
C GLN A 25 -30.41 5.12 -27.45
N SER A 26 -29.19 5.25 -27.95
CA SER A 26 -28.13 4.30 -27.67
C SER A 26 -27.39 4.85 -26.47
N VAL A 27 -27.89 4.54 -25.27
CA VAL A 27 -27.10 4.66 -24.04
C VAL A 27 -26.03 3.56 -24.11
N LEU A 28 -25.05 3.74 -24.99
CA LEU A 28 -23.72 3.21 -24.76
C LEU A 28 -23.16 4.07 -23.66
N GLY A 29 -23.55 3.73 -22.43
CA GLY A 29 -22.83 4.10 -21.24
C GLY A 29 -21.42 3.56 -21.41
N ASN A 30 -20.56 4.36 -22.02
CA ASN A 30 -19.14 4.33 -21.77
C ASN A 30 -18.96 4.80 -20.33
N SER A 31 -19.38 3.97 -19.37
CA SER A 31 -18.77 3.90 -18.06
C SER A 31 -17.35 3.39 -18.29
N SER A 32 -16.52 4.27 -18.89
CA SER A 32 -15.08 4.15 -18.84
C SER A 32 -14.78 4.04 -17.36
N PRO A 33 -14.15 2.95 -16.90
CA PRO A 33 -13.88 2.76 -15.49
C PRO A 33 -13.13 4.00 -15.00
N ASP A 34 -13.70 4.60 -13.97
CA ASP A 34 -13.28 5.83 -13.31
C ASP A 34 -11.83 6.19 -13.59
N LYS A 35 -11.63 7.22 -14.41
CA LYS A 35 -10.34 7.92 -14.47
C LYS A 35 -10.23 8.71 -13.17
N ARG A 36 -9.97 8.03 -12.04
CA ARG A 36 -9.66 8.65 -10.74
C ARG A 36 -8.58 9.70 -11.02
N THR A 37 -8.95 10.97 -10.95
CA THR A 37 -8.03 12.07 -11.14
C THR A 37 -6.91 11.88 -10.13
N LYS A 38 -5.66 11.75 -10.61
CA LYS A 38 -4.49 11.56 -9.74
C LYS A 38 -4.48 12.70 -8.73
N THR A 39 -4.78 12.37 -7.48
CA THR A 39 -4.81 13.35 -6.39
C THR A 39 -3.40 13.53 -5.86
N ALA A 40 -3.05 14.72 -5.40
CA ALA A 40 -1.74 14.95 -4.78
C ALA A 40 -1.62 14.12 -3.48
N PRO A 41 -0.44 13.58 -3.15
CA PRO A 41 -0.24 12.89 -1.89
C PRO A 41 -0.53 13.83 -0.71
N THR A 42 -1.25 13.34 0.30
CA THR A 42 -1.53 14.08 1.54
C THR A 42 -0.68 13.61 2.71
N MET A 43 -0.07 12.42 2.57
CA MET A 43 0.83 11.80 3.53
C MET A 43 1.87 10.95 2.81
N GLN A 44 2.85 10.47 3.58
CA GLN A 44 3.86 9.53 3.11
C GLN A 44 4.21 8.55 4.23
N PHE A 45 4.68 7.37 3.86
CA PHE A 45 5.33 6.45 4.79
C PHE A 45 6.82 6.79 4.83
N ILE A 46 7.42 6.77 6.02
CA ILE A 46 8.84 7.06 6.23
C ILE A 46 9.48 5.97 7.10
N CYS A 47 10.75 5.71 6.85
CA CYS A 47 11.59 4.88 7.70
C CYS A 47 12.48 5.81 8.52
N GLU A 48 12.48 5.65 9.83
CA GLU A 48 13.30 6.46 10.74
C GLU A 48 14.11 5.58 11.69
N SER A 49 15.34 5.97 11.98
CA SER A 49 16.14 5.36 13.05
C SER A 49 15.69 5.94 14.39
N LYS A 50 15.41 5.07 15.35
CA LYS A 50 15.17 5.40 16.76
C LYS A 50 16.46 5.27 17.58
N SER A 51 17.31 4.31 17.21
CA SER A 51 18.66 4.08 17.73
C SER A 51 19.50 3.39 16.65
N ASP A 52 20.78 3.14 16.91
CA ASP A 52 21.74 2.58 15.94
C ASP A 52 21.22 1.30 15.26
N ASP A 53 20.52 0.44 16.01
CA ASP A 53 20.01 -0.85 15.53
C ASP A 53 18.48 -0.93 15.42
N THR A 54 17.76 0.14 15.77
CA THR A 54 16.29 0.15 15.74
C THR A 54 15.77 1.14 14.72
N TYR A 55 14.96 0.64 13.79
CA TYR A 55 14.30 1.40 12.75
C TYR A 55 12.78 1.24 12.88
N GLU A 56 12.04 2.28 12.51
CA GLU A 56 10.60 2.31 12.63
C GLU A 56 9.97 2.84 11.35
N THR A 57 8.87 2.20 10.93
CA THR A 57 8.07 2.68 9.80
C THR A 57 6.93 3.55 10.32
N TRP A 58 6.88 4.81 9.93
CA TRP A 58 5.91 5.81 10.35
C TRP A 58 5.07 6.30 9.18
N VAL A 59 3.88 6.85 9.47
CA VAL A 59 3.09 7.65 8.53
C VAL A 59 3.24 9.12 8.91
N GLN A 60 3.55 9.98 7.94
CA GLN A 60 3.69 11.41 8.13
C GLN A 60 2.76 12.18 7.21
N GLY A 61 1.95 13.08 7.77
CA GLY A 61 1.15 14.02 6.97
C GLY A 61 2.03 15.06 6.29
N LEU A 62 1.95 15.18 4.96
CA LEU A 62 2.83 16.07 4.19
C LEU A 62 2.56 17.56 4.46
N LYS A 63 1.31 17.93 4.77
CA LYS A 63 0.93 19.31 5.11
C LYS A 63 1.10 19.64 6.60
N SER A 64 0.82 18.67 7.46
CA SER A 64 0.79 18.90 8.92
C SER A 64 2.11 18.58 9.61
N GLY A 65 3.00 17.80 8.97
CA GLY A 65 4.21 17.25 9.58
C GLY A 65 3.94 16.19 10.67
N LYS A 66 2.69 16.01 11.10
CA LYS A 66 2.31 15.09 12.19
C LYS A 66 2.57 13.65 11.78
N LYS A 67 3.15 12.89 12.71
CA LYS A 67 3.40 11.46 12.55
C LYS A 67 2.32 10.61 13.22
N LYS A 68 2.09 9.42 12.68
CA LYS A 68 1.21 8.38 13.22
C LYS A 68 1.90 7.02 13.06
N GLY A 69 1.96 6.24 14.14
CA GLY A 69 2.71 4.99 14.16
C GLY A 69 3.38 4.74 15.53
N PRO A 70 4.42 3.88 15.57
CA PRO A 70 5.03 3.17 14.43
C PRO A 70 4.12 2.03 13.90
N LEU A 71 4.15 1.77 12.59
CA LEU A 71 3.48 0.63 11.96
C LEU A 71 4.28 -0.65 12.17
N PHE A 72 5.60 -0.53 12.08
CA PHE A 72 6.56 -1.62 12.24
C PHE A 72 7.76 -1.11 13.02
N VAL A 73 8.27 -1.96 13.91
CA VAL A 73 9.53 -1.75 14.63
C VAL A 73 10.49 -2.85 14.17
N TRP A 74 11.62 -2.44 13.62
CA TRP A 74 12.65 -3.29 13.04
C TRP A 74 13.88 -3.20 13.94
N LYS A 75 14.18 -4.27 14.68
CA LYS A 75 15.29 -4.30 15.65
C LYS A 75 16.23 -5.48 15.51
N ASP A 76 15.78 -6.52 14.81
CA ASP A 76 16.49 -7.78 14.76
C ASP A 76 17.63 -7.73 13.71
N GLN A 77 18.84 -8.11 14.14
CA GLN A 77 20.06 -8.10 13.32
C GLN A 77 20.42 -9.49 12.76
N HIS A 78 19.61 -10.53 13.04
CA HIS A 78 19.89 -11.92 12.66
C HIS A 78 20.01 -12.09 11.14
N TYR A 79 19.25 -11.30 10.39
CA TYR A 79 19.26 -11.32 8.93
C TYR A 79 20.37 -10.43 8.36
N LYS A 80 21.58 -10.99 8.26
CA LYS A 80 22.76 -10.27 7.75
C LYS A 80 22.51 -9.58 6.39
N ASP A 81 21.79 -10.24 5.48
CA ASP A 81 21.46 -9.68 4.17
C ASP A 81 20.28 -8.69 4.21
N TRP A 82 19.47 -8.74 5.26
CA TRP A 82 18.28 -7.93 5.50
C TRP A 82 18.32 -7.25 6.88
N PRO A 83 19.29 -6.36 7.14
CA PRO A 83 19.36 -5.66 8.41
C PRO A 83 18.11 -4.79 8.64
N PRO A 84 17.81 -4.38 9.89
CA PRO A 84 16.63 -3.59 10.25
C PRO A 84 16.36 -2.40 9.32
N GLN A 85 17.40 -1.62 9.01
CA GLN A 85 17.33 -0.47 8.12
C GLN A 85 16.83 -0.86 6.72
N ARG A 86 17.38 -1.94 6.15
CA ARG A 86 17.03 -2.40 4.80
C ARG A 86 15.58 -2.87 4.76
N ARG A 87 15.14 -3.64 5.76
CA ARG A 87 13.75 -4.10 5.87
C ARG A 87 12.78 -2.94 6.02
N CYS A 88 13.11 -1.98 6.90
CA CYS A 88 12.33 -0.77 7.11
C CYS A 88 12.18 0.06 5.83
N ASN A 89 13.27 0.33 5.12
CA ASN A 89 13.26 1.06 3.86
C ASN A 89 12.43 0.34 2.80
N HIS A 90 12.60 -0.98 2.66
CA HIS A 90 11.89 -1.75 1.66
C HIS A 90 10.38 -1.76 1.89
N VAL A 91 9.93 -2.04 3.12
CA VAL A 91 8.49 -2.01 3.44
C VAL A 91 7.93 -0.61 3.28
N THR A 92 8.68 0.43 3.68
CA THR A 92 8.30 1.83 3.48
C THR A 92 8.11 2.16 1.99
N GLN A 93 9.03 1.74 1.13
CA GLN A 93 8.91 1.91 -0.33
C GLN A 93 7.66 1.21 -0.88
N LYS A 94 7.41 -0.03 -0.49
CA LYS A 94 6.21 -0.79 -0.90
C LYS A 94 4.92 -0.13 -0.44
N LEU A 95 4.85 0.38 0.80
CA LEU A 95 3.70 1.11 1.30
C LEU A 95 3.42 2.37 0.48
N ASN A 96 4.45 3.18 0.22
CA ASN A 96 4.34 4.38 -0.61
C ASN A 96 3.93 4.06 -2.05
N GLN A 97 4.49 2.98 -2.62
CA GLN A 97 4.12 2.50 -3.95
C GLN A 97 2.64 2.11 -4.00
N ARG A 98 2.14 1.33 -3.02
CA ARG A 98 0.73 0.94 -2.96
C ARG A 98 -0.21 2.12 -2.75
N TYR A 99 0.18 3.07 -1.90
CA TYR A 99 -0.57 4.30 -1.71
C TYR A 99 -0.67 5.10 -3.01
N LYS A 100 0.43 5.22 -3.76
CA LYS A 100 0.47 5.86 -5.09
C LYS A 100 -0.38 5.11 -6.12
N GLU A 101 -0.28 3.79 -6.17
CA GLU A 101 -1.07 2.94 -7.09
C GLU A 101 -2.57 3.04 -6.80
N ASN A 102 -2.97 3.25 -5.53
CA ASN A 102 -4.35 3.54 -5.17
C ASN A 102 -4.76 5.02 -5.37
N GLY A 103 -3.97 5.79 -6.13
CA GLY A 103 -4.27 7.19 -6.44
C GLY A 103 -4.09 8.14 -5.27
N TYR A 104 -3.24 7.78 -4.29
CA TYR A 104 -3.01 8.52 -3.05
C TYR A 104 -4.25 8.60 -2.13
N TYR A 105 -5.11 7.59 -2.21
CA TYR A 105 -6.19 7.37 -1.26
C TYR A 105 -5.87 6.21 -0.34
N MET A 106 -6.23 6.33 0.93
CA MET A 106 -6.26 5.19 1.86
C MET A 106 -7.56 4.42 1.79
N ALA A 107 -8.65 5.09 1.42
CA ALA A 107 -9.93 4.43 1.17
C ALA A 107 -9.78 3.35 0.09
N GLY A 108 -10.29 2.15 0.39
CA GLY A 108 -10.13 0.98 -0.45
C GLY A 108 -8.77 0.29 -0.34
N LEU A 109 -7.88 0.67 0.58
CA LEU A 109 -6.73 -0.15 0.97
C LEU A 109 -7.02 -0.92 2.26
N GLY A 110 -6.57 -2.17 2.29
CA GLY A 110 -6.71 -3.09 3.41
C GLY A 110 -5.50 -3.98 3.60
N VAL A 111 -5.30 -4.43 4.84
CA VAL A 111 -4.24 -5.38 5.19
C VAL A 111 -4.85 -6.77 5.24
N LYS A 112 -4.19 -7.76 4.64
CA LYS A 112 -4.54 -9.17 4.80
C LYS A 112 -3.31 -10.01 5.04
N THR A 113 -3.51 -11.13 5.71
CA THR A 113 -2.56 -12.24 5.80
C THR A 113 -2.86 -13.25 4.70
N GLY A 114 -1.86 -13.66 3.94
CA GLY A 114 -1.88 -14.84 3.08
C GLY A 114 -1.03 -15.95 3.67
N ILE A 115 -1.32 -17.20 3.30
CA ILE A 115 -0.50 -18.37 3.63
C ILE A 115 0.31 -18.70 2.37
N ILE A 116 1.63 -18.81 2.51
CA ILE A 116 2.50 -19.27 1.42
C ILE A 116 2.71 -20.78 1.56
N ASP A 117 3.08 -21.21 2.76
CA ASP A 117 3.32 -22.60 3.10
C ASP A 117 2.77 -22.85 4.50
N GLN A 118 1.78 -23.73 4.61
CA GLN A 118 1.14 -24.03 5.88
C GLN A 118 1.99 -25.00 6.73
N GLU A 119 2.74 -25.90 6.09
CA GLU A 119 3.57 -26.90 6.76
C GLU A 119 4.80 -26.22 7.38
N GLU A 120 5.41 -25.31 6.62
CA GLU A 120 6.55 -24.50 7.05
C GLU A 120 6.14 -23.24 7.84
N GLY A 121 4.85 -23.04 8.12
CA GLY A 121 4.36 -21.89 8.89
C GLY A 121 4.72 -20.53 8.30
N ILE A 122 4.79 -20.43 6.97
CA ILE A 122 5.18 -19.21 6.25
C ILE A 122 3.94 -18.39 5.89
N TYR A 123 3.87 -17.19 6.45
CA TYR A 123 2.77 -16.26 6.24
C TYR A 123 3.25 -15.02 5.47
N ARG A 124 2.35 -14.39 4.73
CA ARG A 124 2.60 -13.17 3.95
C ARG A 124 1.70 -12.07 4.45
N ILE A 125 2.23 -10.89 4.73
CA ILE A 125 1.41 -9.70 5.01
C ILE A 125 1.31 -8.87 3.74
N CYS A 126 0.09 -8.54 3.32
CA CYS A 126 -0.21 -7.81 2.09
C CYS A 126 -0.97 -6.51 2.36
N LEU A 127 -0.74 -5.52 1.50
CA LEU A 127 -1.57 -4.32 1.38
C LEU A 127 -2.24 -4.33 0.00
N LEU A 128 -3.57 -4.45 -0.01
CA LEU A 128 -4.38 -4.70 -1.20
C LEU A 128 -5.57 -3.75 -1.27
N ASN A 129 -6.17 -3.66 -2.45
CA ASN A 129 -7.49 -3.09 -2.64
C ASN A 129 -8.53 -4.18 -2.94
N ASP A 130 -9.80 -3.79 -3.08
CA ASP A 130 -10.96 -4.71 -3.13
C ASP A 130 -10.87 -5.80 -4.21
N TYR A 131 -10.07 -5.60 -5.26
CA TYR A 131 -9.99 -6.50 -6.42
C TYR A 131 -8.69 -7.33 -6.45
N MET A 132 -7.85 -7.24 -5.42
CA MET A 132 -6.53 -7.87 -5.41
C MET A 132 -6.43 -9.05 -4.42
N THR A 133 -5.70 -10.08 -4.84
CA THR A 133 -5.29 -11.22 -4.01
C THR A 133 -3.93 -10.95 -3.36
N CYS A 134 -3.62 -11.65 -2.27
CA CYS A 134 -2.35 -11.51 -1.55
C CYS A 134 -1.19 -12.24 -2.28
N GLY A 135 -0.71 -11.64 -3.38
CA GLY A 135 0.40 -12.11 -4.20
C GLY A 135 1.74 -11.40 -3.91
N SER A 136 2.77 -11.73 -4.69
CA SER A 136 4.09 -11.07 -4.67
C SER A 136 4.00 -9.56 -4.88
N LYS A 137 3.13 -9.12 -5.80
CA LYS A 137 2.88 -7.69 -6.08
C LYS A 137 2.34 -6.95 -4.87
N THR A 138 1.44 -7.56 -4.08
CA THR A 138 0.74 -6.94 -2.93
C THR A 138 1.44 -7.19 -1.60
N GLN A 139 2.42 -8.09 -1.58
CA GLN A 139 3.20 -8.45 -0.41
C GLN A 139 3.97 -7.24 0.10
N LEU A 140 3.80 -6.90 1.37
CA LEU A 140 4.73 -6.06 2.11
C LEU A 140 5.95 -6.87 2.52
N PHE A 141 5.74 -7.99 3.22
CA PHE A 141 6.79 -8.89 3.71
C PHE A 141 6.23 -10.28 4.05
N GLN A 142 7.10 -11.22 4.44
CA GLN A 142 6.75 -12.56 4.89
C GLN A 142 7.23 -12.80 6.31
N ILE A 143 6.50 -13.61 7.06
CA ILE A 143 6.87 -14.08 8.39
C ILE A 143 7.22 -15.56 8.27
N ARG A 144 8.33 -15.96 8.88
CA ARG A 144 8.82 -17.34 8.86
C ARG A 144 9.20 -17.79 10.26
N PRO A 145 9.05 -19.08 10.56
CA PRO A 145 9.67 -19.65 11.75
C PRO A 145 11.20 -19.55 11.64
N GLN A 146 11.85 -19.30 12.78
CA GLN A 146 13.31 -19.34 12.86
C GLN A 146 13.82 -20.76 12.55
N ASN A 147 14.86 -20.84 11.73
CA ASN A 147 15.60 -22.09 11.50
C ASN A 147 16.62 -22.37 12.63
N ASN A 148 16.23 -22.07 13.87
CA ASN A 148 17.03 -22.48 15.01
C ASN A 148 16.80 -23.98 15.23
N LYS A 149 17.86 -24.77 15.15
CA LYS A 149 17.83 -26.25 15.24
C LYS A 149 17.10 -26.81 16.48
N ASN A 150 16.81 -25.96 17.48
CA ASN A 150 16.10 -26.30 18.72
C ASN A 150 14.74 -25.61 18.88
N GLN A 151 14.36 -24.73 17.95
CA GLN A 151 13.09 -24.00 17.93
C GLN A 151 12.52 -24.07 16.52
N GLN A 152 12.04 -25.25 16.12
CA GLN A 152 11.04 -25.31 15.05
C GLN A 152 9.85 -24.48 15.53
N GLY A 153 9.75 -23.24 15.06
CA GLY A 153 8.63 -22.37 15.34
C GLY A 153 7.35 -23.12 14.97
N LYS A 154 6.48 -23.35 15.94
CA LYS A 154 5.26 -24.12 15.69
C LYS A 154 4.41 -23.31 14.69
N PRO A 155 3.92 -23.91 13.59
CA PRO A 155 3.13 -23.17 12.59
C PRO A 155 1.95 -22.38 13.17
N GLU A 156 1.39 -22.82 14.29
CA GLU A 156 0.32 -22.11 15.03
C GLU A 156 0.79 -20.83 15.73
N GLU A 157 2.04 -20.78 16.20
CA GLU A 157 2.62 -19.57 16.78
C GLU A 157 2.84 -18.51 15.70
N MET A 158 3.41 -18.92 14.56
CA MET A 158 3.59 -18.04 13.40
C MET A 158 2.26 -17.49 12.89
N LYS A 159 1.21 -18.32 12.90
CA LYS A 159 -0.15 -17.91 12.55
C LYS A 159 -0.67 -16.82 13.49
N SER A 160 -0.47 -16.99 14.80
CA SER A 160 -0.86 -16.01 15.81
C SER A 160 -0.11 -14.69 15.59
N THR A 161 1.21 -14.76 15.41
CA THR A 161 2.01 -13.55 15.15
C THR A 161 1.59 -12.84 13.87
N ALA A 162 1.37 -13.59 12.79
CA ALA A 162 0.93 -13.02 11.53
C ALA A 162 -0.43 -12.33 11.65
N LYS A 163 -1.34 -12.91 12.43
CA LYS A 163 -2.63 -12.30 12.77
C LYS A 163 -2.46 -11.03 13.58
N ASP A 164 -1.63 -11.03 14.62
CA ASP A 164 -1.41 -9.87 15.50
C ASP A 164 -0.76 -8.70 14.75
N ILE A 165 0.26 -8.98 13.93
CA ILE A 165 0.87 -7.99 13.04
C ILE A 165 -0.19 -7.43 12.08
N THR A 166 -1.01 -8.30 11.48
CA THR A 166 -2.06 -7.88 10.56
C THR A 166 -3.05 -6.94 11.24
N LEU A 167 -3.53 -7.27 12.45
CA LEU A 167 -4.46 -6.45 13.21
C LEU A 167 -3.85 -5.09 13.59
N LYS A 168 -2.59 -5.05 14.02
CA LYS A 168 -1.88 -3.79 14.35
C LYS A 168 -1.79 -2.87 13.14
N VAL A 169 -1.32 -3.39 12.00
CA VAL A 169 -1.20 -2.62 10.76
C VAL A 169 -2.58 -2.20 10.26
N GLU A 170 -3.56 -3.10 10.30
CA GLU A 170 -4.94 -2.78 9.92
C GLU A 170 -5.52 -1.66 10.77
N GLY A 171 -5.27 -1.64 12.08
CA GLY A 171 -5.67 -0.55 12.98
C GLY A 171 -5.13 0.81 12.52
N VAL A 172 -3.84 0.88 12.18
CA VAL A 172 -3.24 2.11 11.65
C VAL A 172 -3.84 2.48 10.30
N ILE A 173 -3.98 1.54 9.36
CA ILE A 173 -4.55 1.78 8.03
C ILE A 173 -6.01 2.27 8.12
N LYS A 174 -6.85 1.65 8.96
CA LYS A 174 -8.23 2.08 9.25
C LYS A 174 -8.26 3.50 9.78
N SER A 175 -7.37 3.81 10.72
CA SER A 175 -7.28 5.14 11.33
C SER A 175 -6.81 6.23 10.36
N LEU A 176 -6.31 5.87 9.18
CA LEU A 176 -5.95 6.77 8.08
C LEU A 176 -7.06 6.89 7.03
N GLY A 177 -8.25 6.30 7.29
CA GLY A 177 -9.37 6.27 6.36
C GLY A 177 -9.39 5.04 5.45
N GLY A 178 -8.54 4.03 5.71
CA GLY A 178 -8.67 2.71 5.10
C GLY A 178 -10.01 2.08 5.46
N LYS A 179 -10.70 1.55 4.46
CA LYS A 179 -11.96 0.82 4.61
C LYS A 179 -11.78 -0.51 3.90
N VAL A 180 -11.97 -1.61 4.62
CA VAL A 180 -11.91 -2.95 4.05
C VAL A 180 -13.31 -3.55 4.11
N PRO A 181 -14.01 -3.70 2.98
CA PRO A 181 -14.98 -4.77 2.81
C PRO A 181 -14.22 -5.98 2.24
N ALA A 182 -13.80 -6.92 3.09
CA ALA A 182 -13.11 -8.11 2.58
C ALA A 182 -14.11 -9.24 2.28
N PRO A 183 -14.29 -9.66 1.02
CA PRO A 183 -14.70 -11.03 0.71
C PRO A 183 -13.55 -12.01 1.05
N PRO A 184 -13.88 -13.31 1.26
CA PRO A 184 -12.96 -14.34 1.76
C PRO A 184 -11.75 -14.60 0.83
N ILE A 185 -10.67 -15.11 1.42
CA ILE A 185 -9.37 -15.38 0.79
C ILE A 185 -9.51 -16.51 -0.25
N GLN A 186 -9.03 -16.30 -1.48
CA GLN A 186 -8.67 -17.38 -2.41
C GLN A 186 -7.16 -17.61 -2.35
N GLN A 187 -6.71 -18.87 -2.20
CA GLN A 187 -5.30 -19.26 -2.22
C GLN A 187 -4.65 -18.88 -3.56
N SER A 188 -3.44 -18.31 -3.54
CA SER A 188 -2.66 -18.03 -4.75
C SER A 188 -1.23 -18.57 -4.61
N SER A 189 -0.75 -19.31 -5.61
CA SER A 189 0.48 -20.11 -5.59
C SER A 189 1.76 -19.40 -6.07
N GLU A 190 1.75 -18.09 -6.32
CA GLU A 190 2.93 -17.38 -6.88
C GLU A 190 3.74 -16.58 -5.83
N SER A 191 5.06 -16.82 -5.85
CA SER A 191 6.07 -16.21 -4.99
C SER A 191 7.26 -15.76 -5.81
N ASP A 192 7.42 -14.44 -5.98
CA ASP A 192 8.67 -13.80 -6.42
C ASP A 192 9.15 -12.83 -5.33
N GLU A 193 10.40 -13.05 -4.91
CA GLU A 193 11.31 -12.22 -4.10
C GLU A 193 10.98 -11.91 -2.62
N TRP A 194 12.02 -11.98 -1.79
CA TRP A 194 11.97 -12.42 -0.40
C TRP A 194 12.35 -11.34 0.62
N ILE A 195 11.59 -11.24 1.72
CA ILE A 195 12.03 -10.51 2.93
C ILE A 195 11.62 -11.33 4.15
N PRO A 196 12.59 -11.83 4.91
CA PRO A 196 12.29 -12.51 6.15
C PRO A 196 12.01 -11.50 7.26
N LEU A 197 10.86 -11.67 7.88
CA LEU A 197 10.54 -11.09 9.18
C LEU A 197 10.39 -12.20 10.22
N GLU A 198 11.03 -11.98 11.35
CA GLU A 198 10.83 -12.77 12.56
C GLU A 198 9.74 -12.18 13.44
N VAL A 199 9.16 -13.06 14.22
CA VAL A 199 8.33 -12.72 15.37
C VAL A 199 9.18 -11.89 16.32
N LEU A 200 8.74 -10.67 16.61
CA LEU A 200 9.31 -9.88 17.68
C LEU A 200 8.85 -10.52 18.99
N ASP A 201 9.71 -11.32 19.63
CA ASP A 201 9.43 -11.85 20.97
C ASP A 201 9.39 -10.74 22.05
N ASP A 202 9.76 -9.50 21.70
CA ASP A 202 9.96 -8.42 22.66
C ASP A 202 9.20 -7.12 22.29
N VAL A 203 7.91 -7.19 21.97
CA VAL A 203 7.01 -6.01 22.06
C VAL A 203 5.81 -6.37 22.93
N ILE A 204 6.11 -6.76 24.16
CA ILE A 204 5.20 -6.64 25.30
C ILE A 204 5.97 -5.82 26.34
N GLU A 205 5.81 -4.50 26.25
CA GLU A 205 5.67 -3.56 27.38
C GLU A 205 5.02 -2.27 26.87
#